data_AF-A0A2N2U2P8-F1
#
_entry.id   AF-A0A2N2U2P8-F1
#
_cell.length_a   1.000
_cell.length_b   1.000
_cell.length_c   1.000
_cell.angle_alpha   90.00
_cell.angle_beta   90.00
_cell.angle_gamma   90.00
#
_symmetry.space_group_name_H-M   'P 1'
#
loop_
_entity.id
_entity.type
_entity.pdbx_description
1 polymer ?
#
loop_
_entity_poly.entity_id
_entity_poly.type
_entity_poly.pdbx_seq_one_letter_code
_entity_poly.pdbx_strand_id
1 'polypeptide(L)'
;MAMPIRVKTIWFKKDGERTAEEIAGAVATTAWRVADKAIDNLGRENYDIITPDRGFKLIAEFLAFLVHYCDRMAYATLPPERRAAVLQAVSNRLAEVMELNVR
;
A
#
# COMPACT_ATOMS: atom_id res chain seq x y z
N MET A 1 -4.58 -9.79 -22.10
CA MET A 1 -3.75 -9.91 -20.87
C MET A 1 -3.86 -8.60 -20.10
N ALA A 2 -4.09 -8.63 -18.78
CA ALA A 2 -4.05 -7.41 -17.97
C ALA A 2 -2.61 -6.86 -17.98
N MET A 3 -2.46 -5.54 -18.10
CA MET A 3 -1.12 -4.93 -18.05
C MET A 3 -0.47 -5.20 -16.68
N PRO A 4 0.83 -5.52 -16.64
CA PRO A 4 1.54 -5.73 -15.38
C PRO A 4 1.50 -4.47 -14.52
N ILE A 5 1.21 -4.63 -13.22
CA ILE A 5 1.25 -3.52 -12.27
C ILE A 5 2.67 -2.97 -12.23
N ARG A 6 2.84 -1.69 -12.58
CA ARG A 6 4.12 -1.02 -12.40
C ARG A 6 4.39 -0.86 -10.90
N VAL A 7 5.48 -1.45 -10.42
CA VAL A 7 5.95 -1.27 -9.04
C VAL A 7 7.14 -0.32 -9.03
N LYS A 8 7.23 0.56 -8.03
CA LYS A 8 8.43 1.40 -7.84
C LYS A 8 9.51 0.56 -7.17
N THR A 9 10.47 0.06 -7.97
CA THR A 9 11.57 -0.78 -7.50
C THR A 9 12.94 -0.10 -7.58
N ILE A 10 13.02 1.08 -8.20
CA ILE A 10 14.28 1.79 -8.47
C ILE A 10 14.23 3.19 -7.87
N TRP A 11 15.23 3.52 -7.06
CA TRP A 11 15.47 4.87 -6.59
C TRP A 11 16.30 5.65 -7.61
N PHE A 12 15.90 6.90 -7.88
CA PHE A 12 16.62 7.77 -8.83
C PHE A 12 18.03 8.11 -8.33
N LYS A 13 18.15 8.56 -7.08
CA LYS A 13 19.43 8.61 -6.37
C LYS A 13 19.65 7.23 -5.77
N LYS A 14 20.80 6.59 -5.98
CA LYS A 14 21.08 5.26 -5.41
C LYS A 14 21.71 5.34 -4.03
N ASP A 15 22.48 6.38 -3.78
CA ASP A 15 23.19 6.58 -2.53
C ASP A 15 22.34 7.29 -1.48
N GLY A 16 22.66 7.04 -0.20
CA GLY A 16 22.04 7.67 0.96
C GLY A 16 20.89 6.87 1.58
N GLU A 17 20.72 7.05 2.89
CA GLU A 17 19.56 6.53 3.63
C GLU A 17 18.31 7.30 3.21
N ARG A 18 17.22 6.57 2.94
CA ARG A 18 15.94 7.17 2.59
C ARG A 18 15.26 7.72 3.83
N THR A 19 14.46 8.77 3.71
CA THR A 19 13.56 9.17 4.80
C THR A 19 12.38 8.20 4.91
N ALA A 20 11.66 8.23 6.03
CA ALA A 20 10.47 7.40 6.22
C ALA A 20 9.39 7.74 5.18
N GLU A 21 9.28 9.02 4.82
CA GLU A 21 8.32 9.58 3.87
C GLU A 21 8.64 9.16 2.43
N GLU A 22 9.92 9.13 2.04
CA GLU A 22 10.34 8.60 0.74
C GLU A 22 9.96 7.13 0.59
N ILE A 23 10.23 6.32 1.62
CA ILE A 23 9.85 4.89 1.66
C ILE A 23 8.34 4.76 1.61
N ALA A 24 7.62 5.53 2.43
CA ALA A 24 6.16 5.54 2.48
C ALA A 24 5.55 5.85 1.11
N GLY A 25 6.08 6.83 0.38
CA GLY A 25 5.59 7.15 -0.96
C GLY A 25 5.70 5.97 -1.94
N ALA A 26 6.80 5.21 -1.88
CA ALA A 26 7.00 4.03 -2.75
C ALA A 26 6.12 2.85 -2.32
N VAL A 27 6.07 2.54 -1.03
CA VAL A 27 5.32 1.43 -0.46
C VAL A 27 3.82 1.67 -0.60
N ALA A 28 3.31 2.84 -0.21
CA ALA A 28 1.88 3.18 -0.30
C ALA A 28 1.36 3.11 -1.74
N THR A 29 2.13 3.63 -2.72
CA THR A 29 1.77 3.52 -4.14
C THR A 29 1.64 2.06 -4.58
N THR A 30 2.55 1.21 -4.11
CA THR A 30 2.56 -0.21 -4.47
C THR A 30 1.41 -0.96 -3.78
N ALA A 31 1.23 -0.77 -2.48
CA ALA A 31 0.18 -1.39 -1.70
C ALA A 31 -1.22 -1.02 -2.22
N TRP A 32 -1.44 0.27 -2.55
CA TRP A 32 -2.69 0.72 -3.16
C TRP A 32 -2.99 -0.01 -4.46
N ARG A 33 -2.02 -0.11 -5.38
CA ARG A 33 -2.22 -0.81 -6.66
C ARG A 33 -2.51 -2.30 -6.50
N VAL A 34 -1.88 -2.93 -5.51
CA VAL A 34 -2.13 -4.35 -5.20
C VAL A 34 -3.54 -4.52 -4.64
N ALA A 35 -3.95 -3.68 -3.68
CA ALA A 35 -5.30 -3.73 -3.10
C ALA A 35 -6.38 -3.43 -4.15
N ASP A 36 -6.22 -2.35 -4.91
CA ASP A 36 -7.08 -1.98 -6.03
C ASP A 36 -7.25 -3.15 -6.99
N LYS A 37 -6.14 -3.72 -7.48
CA LYS A 37 -6.20 -4.88 -8.39
C LYS A 37 -6.84 -6.12 -7.76
N ALA A 38 -6.66 -6.34 -6.45
CA ALA A 38 -7.29 -7.46 -5.76
C ALA A 38 -8.82 -7.31 -5.76
N ILE A 39 -9.34 -6.12 -5.43
CA ILE A 39 -10.78 -5.84 -5.45
C ILE A 39 -11.33 -5.89 -6.86
N ASP A 40 -10.58 -5.34 -7.80
CA ASP A 40 -10.88 -5.35 -9.23
C ASP A 40 -10.98 -6.78 -9.79
N ASN A 41 -10.17 -7.72 -9.28
CA ASN A 41 -10.28 -9.13 -9.60
C ASN A 41 -11.46 -9.78 -8.89
N LEU A 42 -11.68 -9.51 -7.60
CA LEU A 42 -12.83 -10.04 -6.85
C LEU A 42 -14.17 -9.58 -7.45
N GLY A 43 -14.25 -8.36 -8.00
CA GLY A 43 -15.45 -7.85 -8.66
C GLY A 43 -15.74 -8.51 -10.01
N ARG A 44 -14.75 -9.16 -10.63
CA ARG A 44 -14.95 -10.01 -11.83
C ARG A 44 -15.46 -11.41 -11.46
N GLU A 45 -15.27 -11.79 -10.22
CA GLU A 45 -15.84 -13.01 -9.64
C GLU A 45 -17.22 -12.70 -9.02
N ASN A 46 -18.02 -13.73 -8.74
CA ASN A 46 -19.38 -13.58 -8.20
C ASN A 46 -19.42 -13.22 -6.69
N TYR A 47 -18.58 -12.29 -6.24
CA TYR A 47 -18.49 -11.85 -4.83
C TYR A 47 -19.39 -10.64 -4.48
N ASP A 48 -20.35 -10.27 -5.34
CA ASP A 48 -21.34 -9.20 -5.07
C ASP A 48 -20.71 -7.84 -4.67
N ILE A 49 -19.59 -7.45 -5.30
CA ILE A 49 -18.97 -6.13 -5.10
C ILE A 49 -19.63 -5.13 -6.05
N ILE A 50 -20.88 -4.77 -5.75
CA ILE A 50 -21.74 -4.00 -6.65
C ILE A 50 -21.77 -2.48 -6.39
N THR A 51 -21.16 -2.01 -5.30
CA THR A 51 -21.07 -0.58 -4.98
C THR A 51 -19.62 -0.13 -4.75
N PRO A 52 -19.27 1.12 -5.12
CA PRO A 52 -17.96 1.69 -4.81
C PRO A 52 -17.64 1.66 -3.30
N ASP A 53 -18.60 1.95 -2.44
CA ASP A 53 -18.46 1.91 -0.98
C ASP A 53 -18.00 0.52 -0.47
N ARG A 54 -18.61 -0.56 -0.99
CA ARG A 54 -18.19 -1.94 -0.63
C ARG A 54 -16.78 -2.22 -1.14
N GLY A 55 -16.43 -1.73 -2.33
CA GLY A 55 -15.07 -1.81 -2.87
C GLY A 55 -14.04 -1.13 -1.96
N PHE A 56 -14.28 0.12 -1.57
CA PHE A 56 -13.36 0.88 -0.71
C PHE A 56 -13.21 0.30 0.69
N LYS A 57 -14.28 -0.26 1.28
CA LYS A 57 -14.18 -1.01 2.54
C LYS A 57 -13.24 -2.20 2.42
N LEU A 58 -13.34 -2.97 1.34
CA LEU A 58 -12.43 -4.08 1.10
C LEU A 58 -11.00 -3.59 0.83
N ILE A 59 -10.82 -2.50 0.08
CA ILE A 59 -9.49 -1.87 -0.09
C ILE A 59 -8.90 -1.51 1.28
N ALA A 60 -9.68 -0.93 2.19
CA ALA A 60 -9.20 -0.57 3.53
C ALA A 60 -8.67 -1.79 4.30
N GLU A 61 -9.42 -2.90 4.31
CA GLU A 61 -9.01 -4.16 4.95
C GLU A 61 -7.73 -4.74 4.30
N PHE A 62 -7.67 -4.74 2.96
CA PHE A 62 -6.48 -5.17 2.23
C PHE A 62 -5.26 -4.33 2.57
N LEU A 63 -5.42 -3.01 2.66
CA LEU A 63 -4.34 -2.10 3.02
C LEU A 63 -3.86 -2.33 4.46
N ALA A 64 -4.78 -2.53 5.42
CA ALA A 64 -4.42 -2.86 6.79
C ALA A 64 -3.58 -4.16 6.86
N PHE A 65 -4.01 -5.19 6.12
CA PHE A 65 -3.23 -6.42 5.98
C PHE A 65 -1.85 -6.18 5.37
N LEU A 66 -1.77 -5.40 4.28
CA LEU A 66 -0.50 -5.10 3.60
C LEU A 66 0.44 -4.27 4.47
N VAL A 67 -0.07 -3.37 5.32
CA VAL A 67 0.74 -2.63 6.30
C VAL A 67 1.39 -3.58 7.30
N HIS A 68 0.64 -4.54 7.84
CA HIS A 68 1.20 -5.56 8.73
C HIS A 68 2.21 -6.47 8.01
N TYR A 69 1.96 -6.80 6.75
CA TYR A 69 2.91 -7.53 5.92
C TYR A 69 4.22 -6.76 5.74
N CYS A 70 4.15 -5.45 5.47
CA CYS A 70 5.31 -4.57 5.41
C CYS A 70 6.07 -4.50 6.74
N ASP A 71 5.37 -4.41 7.89
CA ASP A 71 6.01 -4.42 9.22
C ASP A 71 6.78 -5.72 9.46
N ARG A 72 6.19 -6.86 9.10
CA ARG A 72 6.85 -8.16 9.22
C ARG A 72 8.11 -8.27 8.36
N MET A 73 8.10 -7.71 7.15
CA MET A 73 9.30 -7.63 6.31
C MET A 73 10.36 -6.68 6.90
N ALA A 74 9.93 -5.50 7.35
CA ALA A 74 10.80 -4.49 7.92
C ALA A 74 11.43 -4.92 9.25
N TYR A 75 10.74 -5.77 10.03
CA TYR A 75 11.25 -6.35 11.27
C TYR A 75 12.60 -7.04 11.08
N ALA A 76 12.83 -7.67 9.92
CA ALA A 76 14.07 -8.40 9.65
C ALA A 76 15.28 -7.49 9.39
N THR A 77 15.07 -6.21 9.07
CA THR A 77 16.15 -5.33 8.54
C THR A 77 16.22 -3.96 9.20
N LEU A 78 15.16 -3.47 9.85
CA LEU A 78 15.11 -2.14 10.46
C LEU A 78 15.14 -2.20 11.99
N PRO A 79 15.93 -1.34 12.65
CA PRO A 79 15.85 -1.13 14.09
C PRO A 79 14.44 -0.70 14.53
N PRO A 80 14.03 -0.97 15.78
CA PRO A 80 12.66 -0.72 16.25
C PRO A 80 12.14 0.70 15.99
N GLU A 81 12.93 1.73 16.33
CA GLU A 81 12.54 3.14 16.14
C GLU A 81 12.37 3.50 14.67
N ARG A 82 13.34 3.07 13.84
CA ARG A 82 13.31 3.29 12.40
C ARG A 82 12.12 2.57 11.75
N ARG A 83 11.82 1.36 12.19
CA ARG A 83 10.67 0.58 11.74
C ARG A 83 9.37 1.30 12.08
N ALA A 84 9.21 1.73 13.33
CA ALA A 84 8.02 2.48 13.76
C ALA A 84 7.80 3.75 12.93
N ALA A 85 8.86 4.53 12.70
CA ALA A 85 8.79 5.73 11.87
C ALA A 85 8.35 5.42 10.42
N VAL A 86 8.94 4.39 9.79
CA VAL A 86 8.57 3.96 8.43
C VAL A 86 7.12 3.49 8.38
N LEU A 87 6.67 2.66 9.33
CA LEU A 87 5.33 2.11 9.32
C LEU A 87 4.26 3.17 9.60
N GLN A 88 4.55 4.14 10.48
CA GLN A 88 3.69 5.30 10.70
C GLN A 88 3.55 6.12 9.41
N ALA A 89 4.66 6.41 8.73
CA ALA A 89 4.65 7.17 7.48
C ALA A 89 3.87 6.44 6.37
N VAL A 90 4.05 5.12 6.23
CA VAL A 90 3.28 4.28 5.28
C VAL A 90 1.79 4.33 5.58
N SER A 91 1.41 4.15 6.85
CA SER A 91 0.00 4.11 7.28
C SER A 91 -0.69 5.44 7.05
N ASN A 92 -0.04 6.55 7.44
CA ASN A 92 -0.56 7.90 7.21
C ASN A 92 -0.72 8.18 5.71
N ARG A 93 0.29 7.82 4.90
CA ARG A 93 0.24 8.04 3.46
C ARG A 93 -0.88 7.25 2.79
N LEU A 94 -1.14 6.01 3.23
CA LEU A 94 -2.26 5.22 2.73
C LEU A 94 -3.61 5.80 3.15
N ALA A 95 -3.74 6.32 4.37
CA ALA A 95 -4.95 6.98 4.83
C ALA A 95 -5.26 8.24 3.99
N GLU A 96 -4.25 9.07 3.70
CA GLU A 96 -4.40 10.21 2.79
C GLU A 96 -4.86 9.79 1.38
N VAL A 97 -4.25 8.73 0.83
CA VAL A 97 -4.66 8.21 -0.48
C VAL A 97 -6.10 7.70 -0.45
N MET A 98 -6.50 6.99 0.60
CA MET A 98 -7.88 6.54 0.78
C MET A 98 -8.85 7.74 0.80
N GLU A 99 -8.56 8.75 1.63
CA GLU A 99 -9.40 9.94 1.73
C GLU A 99 -9.54 10.67 0.38
N LEU A 100 -8.47 10.76 -0.41
CA LEU A 100 -8.51 11.38 -1.74
C LEU A 100 -9.32 10.60 -2.77
N ASN A 101 -9.51 9.28 -2.59
CA ASN A 101 -10.23 8.42 -3.54
C ASN A 101 -11.68 8.15 -3.15
N VAL A 102 -12.03 8.26 -1.87
CA VAL A 102 -13.40 8.04 -1.37
C VAL A 102 -14.30 9.28 -1.57
N ARG A 103 -13.71 10.46 -1.77
CA ARG A 103 -14.41 11.73 -1.99
C ARG A 103 -15.11 11.84 -3.34
#